data_AF-A0A5C4N3J5-F1
#
_entry.id   AF-A0A5C4N3J5-F1
#
_cell.length_a   1.000
_cell.length_b   1.000
_cell.length_c   1.000
_cell.angle_alpha   90.00
_cell.angle_beta   90.00
_cell.angle_gamma   90.00
#
_symmetry.space_group_name_H-M   'P 1'
#
loop_
_entity.id
_entity.type
_entity.pdbx_description
1 polymer ?
#
loop_
_entity_poly.entity_id
_entity_poly.type
_entity_poly.pdbx_seq_one_letter_code
_entity_poly.pdbx_strand_id
1 'polypeptide(L)'
;MVDAPALAALLEEERRLILDGSWGDLQALAQHKAAGLDALRHAEPEELAPLARSLSRNQALLAAAIEGVREALRRRAALAAARKGLVTYNAQGTRAEVPVAPPRIERKA
;
A
#
# COMPACT_ATOMS: atom_id res chain seq x y z
N MET A 1 5.23 -10.53 -31.04
CA MET A 1 3.86 -10.90 -30.63
C MET A 1 3.93 -11.22 -29.15
N VAL A 2 3.03 -10.63 -28.34
CA VAL A 2 2.93 -10.94 -26.91
C VAL A 2 1.88 -12.04 -26.80
N ASP A 3 2.30 -13.27 -26.51
CA ASP A 3 1.40 -14.42 -26.46
C ASP A 3 0.85 -14.62 -25.03
N ALA A 4 -0.24 -15.38 -24.87
CA ALA A 4 -0.84 -15.73 -23.57
C ALA A 4 0.18 -16.19 -22.49
N PRO A 5 1.19 -17.04 -22.78
CA PRO A 5 2.21 -17.42 -21.78
C PRO A 5 3.13 -16.26 -21.38
N ALA A 6 3.42 -15.32 -22.29
CA ALA A 6 4.21 -14.13 -21.96
C ALA A 6 3.45 -13.21 -20.99
N LEU A 7 2.13 -13.07 -21.18
CA LEU A 7 1.29 -12.31 -20.26
C LEU A 7 1.17 -12.98 -18.89
N ALA A 8 1.12 -14.32 -18.84
CA ALA A 8 1.15 -15.05 -17.57
C ALA A 8 2.45 -14.81 -16.79
N ALA A 9 3.60 -14.74 -17.47
CA ALA A 9 4.87 -14.40 -16.85
C ALA A 9 4.88 -12.96 -16.28
N LEU A 10 4.31 -11.99 -17.00
CA LEU A 10 4.16 -10.62 -16.52
C LEU A 10 3.27 -10.54 -15.27
N LEU A 11 2.20 -11.33 -15.18
CA LEU A 11 1.34 -11.38 -13.99
C LEU A 11 2.05 -12.01 -12.78
N GLU A 12 2.96 -12.97 -13.02
CA GLU A 12 3.74 -13.57 -11.96
C GLU A 12 4.87 -12.66 -11.48
N GLU A 13 5.46 -11.86 -12.38
CA GLU A 13 6.40 -10.80 -12.04
C GLU A 13 5.71 -9.69 -11.22
N GLU A 14 4.50 -9.28 -11.62
CA GLU A 14 3.68 -8.34 -10.86
C GLU A 14 3.48 -8.83 -9.42
N ARG A 15 3.17 -10.11 -9.24
CA ARG A 15 2.98 -10.69 -7.91
C ARG A 15 4.24 -10.52 -7.04
N ARG A 16 5.43 -10.77 -7.61
CA ARG A 16 6.70 -10.62 -6.87
C ARG A 16 6.91 -9.16 -6.46
N LEU A 17 6.73 -8.23 -7.39
CA LEU A 17 6.90 -6.80 -7.11
C LEU A 17 5.93 -6.29 -6.04
N ILE A 18 4.67 -6.75 -6.04
CA ILE A 18 3.69 -6.40 -5.01
C ILE A 18 4.13 -6.91 -3.63
N LEU A 19 4.64 -8.14 -3.57
CA LEU A 19 5.10 -8.74 -2.31
C LEU A 19 6.40 -8.10 -1.79
N ASP A 20 7.29 -7.71 -2.69
CA ASP A 20 8.54 -7.03 -2.37
C ASP A 20 8.31 -5.52 -2.06
N GLY A 21 7.13 -4.99 -2.36
CA GLY A 21 6.80 -3.57 -2.16
C GLY A 21 7.49 -2.63 -3.16
N SER A 22 7.89 -3.14 -4.32
CA SER A 22 8.59 -2.40 -5.37
C SER A 22 7.59 -1.67 -6.28
N TRP A 23 6.99 -0.60 -5.74
CA TRP A 23 5.91 0.14 -6.42
C TRP A 23 6.34 0.91 -7.67
N GLY A 24 7.62 1.27 -7.78
CA GLY A 24 8.15 1.98 -8.96
C GLY A 24 8.13 1.11 -10.22
N ASP A 25 8.60 -0.13 -10.09
CA ASP A 25 8.67 -1.09 -11.20
C ASP A 25 7.28 -1.59 -11.62
N LEU A 26 6.32 -1.56 -10.68
CA LEU A 26 4.92 -1.90 -10.95
C LEU A 26 4.30 -0.97 -12.01
N GLN A 27 4.69 0.31 -12.05
CA GLN A 27 4.14 1.27 -13.02
C GLN A 27 4.62 0.99 -14.45
N ALA A 28 5.89 0.59 -14.63
CA ALA A 28 6.40 0.15 -15.92
C ALA A 28 5.69 -1.12 -16.39
N LEU A 29 5.44 -2.06 -15.47
CA LEU A 29 4.76 -3.31 -15.76
C LEU A 29 3.29 -3.11 -16.18
N ALA A 30 2.62 -2.07 -15.68
CA ALA A 30 1.26 -1.71 -16.09
C ALA A 30 1.19 -1.32 -17.58
N GLN A 31 2.19 -0.60 -18.08
CA GLN A 31 2.27 -0.21 -19.50
C GLN A 31 2.47 -1.44 -20.41
N HIS A 32 3.34 -2.37 -20.00
CA HIS A 32 3.56 -3.62 -20.73
C HIS A 32 2.30 -4.50 -20.77
N LYS A 33 1.53 -4.56 -19.67
CA LYS A 33 0.25 -5.29 -19.65
C LYS A 33 -0.80 -4.66 -20.57
N ALA A 34 -0.89 -3.32 -20.60
CA ALA A 34 -1.81 -2.62 -21.49
C ALA A 34 -1.51 -2.91 -22.97
N ALA A 35 -0.23 -2.96 -23.35
CA ALA A 35 0.18 -3.33 -24.70
C ALA A 35 -0.12 -4.81 -25.04
N GLY A 36 -0.11 -5.70 -24.05
CA GLY A 36 -0.44 -7.11 -24.21
C GLY A 36 -1.94 -7.42 -24.36
N LEU A 37 -2.82 -6.50 -23.96
CA LEU A 37 -4.27 -6.69 -24.06
C LEU A 37 -4.76 -6.81 -25.51
N ASP A 38 -4.16 -6.04 -26.43
CA ASP A 38 -4.51 -6.11 -27.85
C ASP A 38 -4.19 -7.47 -28.47
N ALA A 39 -3.20 -8.19 -27.92
CA ALA A 39 -2.83 -9.52 -28.37
C ALA A 39 -3.82 -10.60 -27.88
N LEU A 40 -4.56 -10.35 -26.80
CA LEU A 40 -5.57 -11.27 -26.27
C LEU A 40 -6.89 -11.27 -27.04
N ARG A 41 -7.10 -10.34 -27.99
CA ARG A 41 -8.38 -10.22 -28.72
C ARG A 41 -8.77 -11.46 -29.54
N HIS A 42 -7.81 -12.34 -29.82
CA HIS A 42 -8.01 -13.60 -30.55
C HIS A 42 -7.68 -14.83 -29.69
N ALA A 43 -7.45 -14.65 -28.39
CA ALA A 43 -7.13 -15.77 -27.50
C ALA A 43 -8.38 -16.62 -27.23
N GLU A 44 -8.19 -17.93 -27.14
CA GLU A 44 -9.29 -18.85 -26.86
C GLU A 44 -9.72 -18.76 -25.38
N PRO A 45 -11.00 -19.03 -25.05
CA PRO A 45 -11.51 -18.95 -23.68
C PRO A 45 -10.71 -19.79 -22.67
N GLU A 46 -10.17 -20.93 -23.11
CA GLU A 46 -9.35 -21.84 -22.29
C GLU A 46 -8.02 -21.20 -21.87
N GLU A 47 -7.43 -20.34 -22.71
CA GLU A 47 -6.20 -19.60 -22.44
C GLU A 47 -6.46 -18.38 -21.54
N LEU A 48 -7.65 -17.81 -21.61
CA LEU A 48 -8.06 -16.65 -20.80
C LEU A 48 -8.38 -17.02 -19.35
N ALA A 49 -8.91 -18.22 -19.10
CA ALA A 49 -9.27 -18.67 -17.75
C ALA A 49 -8.11 -18.61 -16.73
N PRO A 50 -6.89 -19.13 -17.00
CA PRO A 50 -5.76 -19.01 -16.08
C PRO A 50 -5.26 -17.57 -15.91
N LEU A 51 -5.31 -16.75 -16.97
CA LEU A 51 -4.95 -15.33 -16.91
C LEU A 51 -5.91 -14.54 -16.00
N ALA A 52 -7.21 -14.77 -16.13
CA ALA A 52 -8.23 -14.13 -15.31
C ALA A 52 -8.06 -14.46 -13.81
N ARG A 53 -7.76 -15.72 -13.47
CA ARG A 53 -7.46 -16.11 -12.08
C ARG A 53 -6.23 -15.38 -11.53
N SER A 54 -5.18 -15.28 -12.34
CA SER A 54 -3.93 -14.60 -11.95
C SER A 54 -4.15 -13.10 -11.74
N LEU A 55 -4.92 -12.45 -12.61
CA LEU A 55 -5.33 -11.05 -12.48
C LEU A 55 -6.16 -10.82 -11.20
N SER A 56 -7.16 -11.64 -10.96
CA SER A 56 -8.02 -11.52 -9.77
C SER A 56 -7.21 -11.64 -8.48
N ARG A 57 -6.26 -12.58 -8.43
CA ARG A 57 -5.33 -12.73 -7.30
C ARG A 57 -4.48 -11.48 -7.10
N ASN A 58 -3.90 -10.93 -8.16
CA ASN A 58 -3.05 -9.74 -8.06
C ASN A 58 -3.86 -8.51 -7.62
N GLN A 59 -5.10 -8.35 -8.10
CA GLN A 59 -6.00 -7.30 -7.64
C GLN A 59 -6.29 -7.39 -6.14
N ALA A 60 -6.53 -8.60 -5.63
CA ALA A 60 -6.72 -8.82 -4.20
C ALA A 60 -5.46 -8.47 -3.38
N LEU A 61 -4.26 -8.82 -3.87
CA LEU A 61 -3.00 -8.45 -3.22
C LEU A 61 -2.76 -6.94 -3.19
N LEU A 62 -3.05 -6.23 -4.30
CA LEU A 62 -2.97 -4.77 -4.34
C LEU A 62 -3.92 -4.12 -3.36
N ALA A 63 -5.17 -4.60 -3.29
CA ALA A 63 -6.15 -4.09 -2.33
C ALA A 63 -5.66 -4.29 -0.89
N ALA A 64 -5.14 -5.48 -0.56
CA ALA A 64 -4.59 -5.77 0.75
C ALA A 64 -3.38 -4.89 1.09
N ALA A 65 -2.48 -4.65 0.12
CA ALA A 65 -1.32 -3.79 0.32
C ALA A 65 -1.73 -2.32 0.57
N ILE A 66 -2.71 -1.80 -0.17
CA ILE A 66 -3.26 -0.46 0.02
C ILE A 66 -3.85 -0.31 1.43
N GLU A 67 -4.62 -1.29 1.88
CA GLU A 67 -5.19 -1.29 3.24
C GLU A 67 -4.09 -1.33 4.32
N GLY A 68 -3.06 -2.16 4.13
CA GLY A 68 -1.91 -2.23 5.03
C GLY A 68 -1.16 -0.90 5.14
N VAL A 69 -0.91 -0.22 4.01
CA VAL A 69 -0.28 1.11 4.00
C VAL A 69 -1.16 2.14 4.70
N ARG A 70 -2.48 2.13 4.45
CA ARG A 70 -3.43 3.03 5.11
C ARG A 70 -3.44 2.82 6.63
N GLU A 71 -3.37 1.58 7.08
CA GLU A 71 -3.34 1.25 8.51
C GLU A 71 -2.03 1.69 9.17
N ALA A 72 -0.90 1.47 8.51
CA ALA A 72 0.40 1.97 8.97
C ALA A 72 0.41 3.50 9.11
N LEU A 73 -0.16 4.22 8.13
CA LEU A 73 -0.30 5.67 8.18
C LEU A 73 -1.21 6.13 9.32
N ARG A 74 -2.36 5.46 9.52
CA ARG A 74 -3.27 5.72 10.65
C ARG A 74 -2.56 5.53 11.99
N ARG A 75 -1.81 4.45 12.15
CA ARG A 75 -1.02 4.16 13.36
C ARG A 75 0.06 5.22 13.59
N ARG A 76 0.75 5.66 12.53
CA ARG A 76 1.74 6.74 12.60
C ARG A 76 1.11 8.06 13.07
N ALA A 77 -0.07 8.40 12.54
CA ALA A 77 -0.79 9.60 12.94
C ALA A 77 -1.24 9.54 14.41
N ALA A 78 -1.75 8.40 14.87
CA ALA A 78 -2.14 8.20 16.28
C ALA A 78 -0.95 8.36 17.23
N LEU A 79 0.22 7.80 16.90
CA LEU A 79 1.45 7.98 17.68
C LEU A 79 1.92 9.43 17.68
N ALA A 80 1.84 10.12 16.53
CA ALA A 80 2.18 11.54 16.45
C ALA A 80 1.23 12.41 17.29
N ALA A 81 -0.07 12.08 17.31
CA ALA A 81 -1.06 12.77 18.16
C ALA A 81 -0.80 12.53 19.65
N ALA A 82 -0.52 11.29 20.06
CA ALA A 82 -0.18 10.97 21.46
C ALA A 82 1.09 11.70 21.94
N ARG A 83 2.08 11.90 21.05
CA ARG A 83 3.31 12.66 21.35
C ARG A 83 3.09 14.18 21.43
N LYS A 84 2.05 14.73 20.81
CA LYS A 84 1.75 16.17 20.82
C LYS A 84 1.14 16.67 22.14
N GLY A 85 0.89 15.78 23.10
CA GLY A 85 0.46 16.12 24.45
C GLY A 85 -0.87 15.48 24.82
N LEU A 86 -0.96 15.02 26.07
CA LEU A 86 -2.21 14.56 26.64
C LEU A 86 -3.20 15.73 26.62
N VAL A 87 -4.30 15.58 25.88
CA VAL A 87 -5.44 16.50 26.00
C VAL A 87 -6.05 16.23 27.37
N THR A 88 -5.79 17.10 28.33
CA THR A 88 -6.39 17.03 29.65
C THR A 88 -7.55 18.00 29.72
N TYR A 89 -8.66 17.55 30.30
CA TYR A 89 -9.74 18.45 30.64
C TYR A 89 -9.32 19.21 31.90
N ASN A 90 -9.38 20.54 31.87
CA ASN A 90 -9.16 21.34 33.07
C ASN A 90 -10.35 21.15 34.04
N ALA A 91 -10.22 21.63 35.29
CA ALA A 91 -11.27 21.53 36.30
C ALA A 91 -12.59 22.23 35.91
N GLN A 92 -12.58 23.02 34.83
CA GLN A 92 -13.70 23.76 34.26
C GLN A 92 -14.34 23.04 33.05
N GLY A 93 -13.90 21.82 32.71
CA GLY A 93 -14.45 21.02 31.61
C GLY A 93 -14.06 21.48 30.20
N THR A 94 -13.07 22.38 30.08
CA THR A 94 -12.59 22.89 28.79
C THR A 94 -11.38 22.10 28.30
N ARG A 95 -11.32 21.82 26.99
CA ARG A 95 -10.23 21.11 26.32
C ARG A 95 -8.95 21.95 26.39
N ALA A 96 -7.95 21.52 27.17
CA ALA A 96 -6.65 22.17 27.24
C ALA A 96 -5.56 21.22 26.69
N GLU A 97 -4.77 21.70 25.74
CA GLU A 97 -3.59 20.99 25.26
C GLU A 97 -2.43 21.33 26.20
N VAL A 98 -1.95 20.36 26.97
CA VAL A 98 -0.75 20.54 27.81
C VAL A 98 0.47 20.17 26.97
N PRO A 99 1.31 21.14 26.56
CA PRO A 99 2.55 20.83 25.87
C PRO A 99 3.48 20.04 26.82
N VAL A 100 3.96 18.89 26.36
CA VAL A 100 4.99 18.13 27.07
C VAL A 100 6.30 18.90 26.94
N ALA A 101 6.63 19.73 27.93
CA ALA A 101 7.92 20.38 27.99
C ALA A 101 9.03 19.31 28.17
N PRO A 102 10.16 19.41 27.45
CA PRO A 102 11.30 18.52 27.68
C PRO A 102 11.81 18.68 29.13
N PRO A 103 12.31 17.61 29.78
CA PRO A 103 12.80 17.70 31.15
C PRO A 103 14.00 18.65 31.20
N ARG A 104 13.81 19.86 31.75
CA ARG A 104 14.91 20.74 32.15
C ARG A 104 15.58 20.12 33.36
N ILE A 105 16.67 19.40 33.10
CA ILE A 105 17.60 18.98 34.15
C ILE A 105 18.31 20.23 34.64
N GLU A 106 17.85 20.81 35.75
CA GLU A 106 18.59 21.84 36.46
C GLU A 106 19.58 21.16 37.42
N ARG A 107 20.87 21.17 37.07
CA ARG A 107 21.96 20.87 38.02
C ARG A 107 22.03 22.03 39.01
N LYS A 108 21.62 21.79 40.27
CA LYS A 108 22.04 22.64 41.39
C LYS A 108 23.55 22.44 41.61
N ALA A 109 24.31 23.51 41.47
CA ALA A 109 25.66 23.66 41.99
C ALA A 109 25.59 24.51 43.27
#